data_AF-A0A067H4V6-F1
#
_entry.id   AF-A0A067H4V6-F1
#
_cell.length_a   1.000
_cell.length_b   1.000
_cell.length_c   1.000
_cell.angle_alpha   90.00
_cell.angle_beta   90.00
_cell.angle_gamma   90.00
#
_symmetry.space_group_name_H-M   'P 1'
#
loop_
_entity.id
_entity.type
_entity.pdbx_description
1 polymer ?
#
loop_
_entity_poly.entity_id
_entity_poly.type
_entity_poly.pdbx_seq_one_letter_code
_entity_poly.pdbx_strand_id
1 'polypeptide(L)'
;VCDQCQNVKYEREGYFVTVDIEKGMQDGQEVVFYEDGEPKIDGEPGDLKFRIRTAPHDRFRREGNNLHTTVTVTLVQALVGFEKTIEHLDEHLVDISTKGITKPKEVRKFGGEGMPLHFSNKKGDLYITFEVLFPTTLTEDQKTRIKEVLG
;
A
#
# COMPACT_ATOMS: atom_id res chain seq x y z
N VAL A 1 45.59 -42.58 -14.78
CA VAL A 1 45.03 -41.21 -14.75
C VAL A 1 44.70 -40.88 -16.19
N CYS A 2 43.43 -40.55 -16.48
CA CYS A 2 42.98 -40.27 -17.85
C CYS A 2 43.31 -38.82 -18.18
N ASP A 3 44.14 -38.58 -19.19
CA ASP A 3 44.56 -37.23 -19.63
C ASP A 3 43.47 -36.48 -20.44
N GLN A 4 42.27 -37.05 -20.55
CA GLN A 4 41.13 -36.53 -21.32
C GLN A 4 39.94 -36.10 -20.43
N CYS A 5 40.04 -36.21 -19.10
CA CYS A 5 38.97 -35.76 -18.21
C CYS A 5 39.07 -34.24 -17.98
N GLN A 6 38.04 -33.50 -18.38
CA GLN A 6 37.96 -32.06 -18.16
C GLN A 6 37.93 -31.75 -16.65
N ASN A 7 38.90 -30.97 -16.18
CA ASN A 7 38.90 -30.34 -14.85
C ASN A 7 37.81 -29.24 -14.80
N VAL A 8 36.53 -29.62 -14.85
CA VAL A 8 35.43 -28.68 -14.72
C VAL A 8 35.32 -28.25 -13.26
N LYS A 9 35.45 -26.93 -13.02
CA LYS A 9 35.32 -26.31 -11.71
C LYS A 9 34.30 -25.18 -11.80
N TYR A 10 33.51 -24.98 -10.75
CA TYR A 10 32.64 -23.82 -10.64
C TYR A 10 33.47 -22.57 -10.30
N GLU A 11 33.18 -21.46 -10.96
CA GLU A 11 33.73 -20.15 -10.67
C GLU A 11 32.59 -19.19 -10.27
N ARG A 12 32.87 -18.29 -9.33
CA ARG A 12 31.88 -17.30 -8.90
C ARG A 12 32.03 -16.06 -9.78
N GLU A 13 31.01 -15.80 -10.58
CA GLU A 13 30.89 -14.58 -11.37
C GLU A 13 29.76 -13.70 -10.81
N GLY A 14 29.94 -12.38 -10.86
CA GLY A 14 28.91 -11.42 -10.49
C GLY A 14 28.51 -10.61 -11.72
N TYR A 15 27.21 -10.58 -12.03
CA TYR A 15 26.64 -9.78 -13.10
C TYR A 15 25.43 -9.01 -12.61
N PHE A 16 25.03 -7.97 -13.35
CA PHE A 16 23.86 -7.15 -13.03
C PHE A 16 22.63 -7.71 -13.73
N VAL A 17 21.54 -7.86 -12.98
CA VAL A 17 20.22 -8.22 -13.51
C VAL A 17 19.30 -7.01 -13.36
N THR A 18 18.70 -6.57 -14.46
CA THR A 18 17.67 -5.52 -14.44
C THR A 18 16.31 -6.19 -14.32
N VAL A 19 15.59 -5.85 -13.25
CA VAL A 19 14.23 -6.34 -13.00
C VAL A 19 13.27 -5.18 -13.14
N ASP A 20 12.43 -5.22 -14.17
CA ASP A 20 11.41 -4.20 -14.39
C ASP A 20 10.17 -4.48 -13.53
N ILE A 21 9.83 -3.50 -12.68
CA ILE A 21 8.63 -3.55 -11.85
C ILE A 21 7.54 -2.69 -12.51
N GLU A 22 6.63 -3.36 -13.21
CA GLU A 22 5.53 -2.71 -13.90
C GLU A 22 4.46 -2.18 -12.94
N LYS A 23 3.75 -1.15 -13.39
CA LYS A 23 2.63 -0.56 -12.64
C LYS A 23 1.59 -1.63 -12.35
N GLY A 24 1.18 -1.70 -11.09
CA GLY A 24 0.10 -2.57 -10.63
C GLY A 24 0.51 -4.01 -10.32
N MET A 25 1.79 -4.39 -10.52
CA MET A 25 2.29 -5.69 -10.05
C MET A 25 1.96 -5.90 -8.57
N GLN A 26 1.60 -7.13 -8.22
CA GLN A 26 1.07 -7.47 -6.90
C GLN A 26 2.13 -8.07 -5.99
N ASP A 27 1.87 -8.04 -4.68
CA ASP A 27 2.70 -8.77 -3.72
C ASP A 27 2.73 -10.26 -4.09
N GLY A 28 3.92 -10.85 -4.03
CA GLY A 28 4.11 -12.26 -4.34
C GLY A 28 4.19 -12.61 -5.83
N GLN A 29 3.96 -11.65 -6.74
CA GLN A 29 4.19 -11.87 -8.18
C GLN A 29 5.68 -12.15 -8.44
N GLU A 30 5.95 -13.08 -9.36
CA GLU A 30 7.32 -13.51 -9.68
C GLU A 30 7.75 -12.96 -11.06
N VAL A 31 8.97 -12.46 -11.13
CA VAL A 31 9.70 -12.20 -12.37
C VAL A 31 10.73 -13.33 -12.53
N VAL A 32 10.59 -14.10 -13.60
CA VAL A 32 11.37 -15.31 -13.85
C VAL A 32 12.36 -15.06 -14.97
N PHE A 33 13.63 -15.30 -14.68
CA PHE A 33 14.71 -15.36 -15.65
C PHE A 33 15.07 -16.83 -15.84
N TYR A 34 14.68 -17.37 -17.00
CA TYR A 34 14.91 -18.76 -17.34
C TYR A 34 16.40 -19.02 -17.55
N GLU A 35 16.91 -20.11 -17.00
CA GLU A 35 18.32 -20.53 -17.14
C GLU A 35 19.37 -19.55 -16.56
N ASP A 36 18.96 -18.55 -15.78
CA ASP A 36 19.84 -17.58 -15.10
C ASP A 36 20.23 -17.99 -13.66
N GLY A 37 19.86 -19.21 -13.25
CA GLY A 37 20.17 -19.80 -11.96
C GLY A 37 21.56 -20.43 -11.90
N GLU A 38 21.78 -21.29 -10.90
CA GLU A 38 23.09 -21.95 -10.75
C GLU A 38 23.36 -22.91 -11.92
N PRO A 39 24.56 -22.85 -12.53
CA PRO A 39 24.93 -23.74 -13.64
C PRO A 39 25.09 -25.18 -13.14
N LYS A 40 24.79 -26.16 -14.01
CA LYS A 40 24.96 -27.59 -13.74
C LYS A 40 25.92 -28.22 -14.74
N ILE A 41 26.86 -29.03 -14.25
CA ILE A 41 27.67 -29.90 -15.12
C ILE A 41 26.72 -30.92 -15.76
N ASP A 42 26.75 -31.00 -17.09
CA ASP A 42 25.90 -31.87 -17.91
C ASP A 42 24.38 -31.61 -17.81
N GLY A 43 23.97 -30.34 -17.61
CA GLY A 43 22.55 -29.96 -17.65
C GLY A 43 22.31 -28.47 -17.83
N GLU A 44 21.03 -28.10 -18.00
CA GLU A 44 20.60 -26.70 -18.06
C GLU A 44 20.69 -26.05 -16.67
N PRO A 45 21.08 -24.76 -16.58
CA PRO A 45 21.02 -24.02 -15.33
C PRO A 45 19.59 -23.96 -14.76
N GLY A 46 19.49 -23.67 -13.47
CA GLY A 46 18.18 -23.38 -12.86
C GLY A 46 17.58 -22.04 -13.32
N ASP A 47 16.39 -21.71 -12.83
CA ASP A 47 15.80 -20.38 -13.03
C ASP A 47 16.15 -19.44 -11.87
N LEU A 48 16.33 -18.16 -12.18
CA LEU A 48 16.38 -17.10 -11.18
C LEU A 48 14.99 -16.45 -11.06
N LYS A 49 14.37 -16.57 -9.87
CA LYS A 49 13.02 -16.06 -9.60
C LYS A 49 13.06 -14.92 -8.59
N PHE A 50 12.70 -13.72 -9.03
CA PHE A 50 12.48 -12.59 -8.14
C PHE A 50 11.02 -12.55 -7.71
N ARG A 51 10.77 -12.61 -6.40
CA ARG A 51 9.43 -12.45 -5.84
C ARG A 51 9.26 -11.04 -5.29
N ILE A 52 8.26 -10.33 -5.79
CA ILE A 52 7.94 -8.97 -5.35
C ILE A 52 7.41 -9.02 -3.91
N ARG A 53 7.92 -8.10 -3.08
CA ARG A 53 7.44 -7.84 -1.72
C ARG A 53 7.06 -6.39 -1.57
N THR A 54 5.83 -6.14 -1.18
CA THR A 54 5.31 -4.80 -0.88
C THR A 54 5.90 -4.34 0.44
N ALA A 55 6.66 -3.24 0.41
CA ALA A 55 7.16 -2.62 1.61
C ALA A 55 6.00 -1.95 2.39
N PRO A 56 6.00 -2.02 3.74
CA PRO A 56 5.09 -1.22 4.55
C PRO A 56 5.26 0.28 4.25
N HIS A 57 4.16 1.02 4.26
CA HIS A 57 4.16 2.47 4.07
C HIS A 57 3.47 3.15 5.26
N ASP A 58 4.00 4.28 5.70
CA ASP A 58 3.57 4.96 6.94
C ASP A 58 2.10 5.38 6.92
N ARG A 59 1.60 5.75 5.73
CA ARG A 59 0.25 6.30 5.55
C ARG A 59 -0.76 5.34 4.91
N PHE A 60 -0.28 4.36 4.16
CA PHE A 60 -1.15 3.55 3.30
C PHE A 60 -0.85 2.08 3.48
N ARG A 61 -1.90 1.28 3.57
CA ARG A 61 -1.82 -0.17 3.50
C ARG A 61 -2.44 -0.63 2.20
N ARG A 62 -1.67 -1.35 1.38
CA ARG A 62 -2.17 -1.97 0.15
C ARG A 62 -2.88 -3.28 0.48
N GLU A 63 -4.06 -3.48 -0.10
CA GLU A 63 -4.82 -4.73 -0.05
C GLU A 63 -5.31 -5.06 -1.47
N GLY A 64 -4.59 -5.96 -2.14
CA GLY A 64 -4.77 -6.20 -3.57
C GLY A 64 -4.51 -4.93 -4.39
N ASN A 65 -5.55 -4.43 -5.07
CA ASN A 65 -5.49 -3.16 -5.81
C ASN A 65 -6.06 -1.97 -5.03
N ASN A 66 -6.55 -2.19 -3.81
CA ASN A 66 -7.12 -1.14 -2.99
C ASN A 66 -6.09 -0.60 -2.01
N LEU A 67 -6.29 0.65 -1.60
CA LEU A 67 -5.50 1.31 -0.57
C LEU A 67 -6.37 1.56 0.65
N HIS A 68 -5.78 1.45 1.82
CA HIS A 68 -6.42 1.76 3.10
C HIS A 68 -5.59 2.79 3.84
N THR A 69 -6.25 3.79 4.42
CA THR A 69 -5.61 4.78 5.29
C THR A 69 -6.55 5.16 6.43
N THR A 70 -5.99 5.77 7.47
CA THR A 70 -6.75 6.28 8.61
C THR A 70 -6.58 7.79 8.66
N VAL A 71 -7.69 8.51 8.78
CA VAL A 71 -7.70 9.96 8.93
C VAL A 71 -8.33 10.32 10.26
N THR A 72 -7.63 11.12 11.04
CA THR A 72 -8.13 11.64 12.30
C THR A 72 -8.89 12.95 12.08
N VAL A 73 -10.10 13.01 12.65
CA VAL A 73 -10.95 14.19 12.70
C VAL A 73 -11.32 14.49 14.14
N THR A 74 -11.48 15.77 14.49
CA THR A 74 -11.91 16.13 15.85
C THR A 74 -13.37 15.78 16.07
N LEU A 75 -13.80 15.64 17.34
CA LEU A 75 -15.21 15.44 17.66
C LEU A 75 -16.11 16.52 17.03
N VAL A 76 -15.68 17.78 17.03
CA VAL A 76 -16.44 18.87 16.40
C VAL A 76 -16.56 18.61 14.90
N GLN A 77 -15.46 18.35 14.20
CA GLN A 77 -15.46 18.01 12.76
C GLN A 77 -16.36 16.80 12.45
N ALA A 78 -16.33 15.78 13.31
CA ALA A 78 -17.16 14.60 13.15
C ALA A 78 -18.66 14.90 13.30
N LEU A 79 -19.04 15.87 14.13
CA LEU A 79 -20.45 16.24 14.36
C LEU A 79 -20.99 17.22 13.34
N VAL A 80 -20.22 18.27 12.98
CA VAL A 80 -20.70 19.38 12.12
C VAL A 80 -20.22 19.31 10.68
N GLY A 81 -19.34 18.36 10.36
CA GLY A 81 -18.70 18.26 9.06
C GLY A 81 -17.30 18.86 9.02
N PHE A 82 -16.59 18.57 7.93
CA PHE A 82 -15.24 19.04 7.67
C PHE A 82 -14.93 19.05 6.18
N GLU A 83 -13.90 19.83 5.83
CA GLU A 83 -13.23 19.79 4.54
C GLU A 83 -11.75 19.57 4.83
N LYS A 84 -11.20 18.48 4.29
CA LYS A 84 -9.78 18.12 4.42
C LYS A 84 -9.30 17.59 3.08
N THR A 85 -8.00 17.63 2.89
CA THR A 85 -7.32 16.99 1.77
C THR A 85 -6.30 16.01 2.31
N ILE A 86 -6.15 14.88 1.64
CA ILE A 86 -5.02 13.98 1.86
C ILE A 86 -4.17 13.98 0.60
N GLU A 87 -2.86 13.98 0.78
CA GLU A 87 -1.95 13.69 -0.32
C GLU A 87 -2.06 12.18 -0.66
N HIS A 88 -1.85 11.80 -1.92
CA HIS A 88 -1.81 10.41 -2.36
C HIS A 88 -0.37 9.91 -2.47
N LEU A 89 -0.15 8.69 -2.98
CA LEU A 89 1.16 8.10 -3.26
C LEU A 89 1.89 8.77 -4.43
N ASP A 90 1.15 9.34 -5.38
CA ASP A 90 1.64 10.12 -6.52
C ASP A 90 1.50 11.63 -6.30
N GLU A 91 1.45 12.06 -5.04
CA GLU A 91 1.48 13.47 -4.58
C GLU A 91 0.25 14.32 -4.94
N HIS A 92 -0.71 13.78 -5.70
CA HIS A 92 -1.96 14.50 -5.94
C HIS A 92 -2.82 14.57 -4.67
N LEU A 93 -3.73 15.54 -4.60
CA LEU A 93 -4.60 15.76 -3.44
C LEU A 93 -5.97 15.12 -3.66
N VAL A 94 -6.42 14.33 -2.68
CA VAL A 94 -7.78 13.77 -2.62
C VAL A 94 -8.60 14.55 -1.60
N ASP A 95 -9.69 15.15 -2.07
CA ASP A 95 -10.62 15.89 -1.23
C ASP A 95 -11.52 14.94 -0.43
N ILE A 96 -11.48 15.09 0.89
CA ILE A 96 -12.24 14.30 1.84
C ILE A 96 -13.13 15.25 2.64
N SER A 97 -14.33 15.50 2.14
CA SER A 97 -15.27 16.45 2.75
C SER A 97 -16.60 15.80 3.10
N THR A 98 -17.26 16.36 4.11
CA THR A 98 -18.57 15.94 4.55
C THR A 98 -19.28 17.07 5.27
N LYS A 99 -20.57 17.22 4.98
CA LYS A 99 -21.45 18.16 5.70
C LYS A 99 -22.28 17.47 6.80
N GLY A 100 -22.27 16.13 6.81
CA GLY A 100 -23.01 15.32 7.77
C GLY A 100 -22.12 14.71 8.85
N ILE A 101 -22.76 14.01 9.78
CA ILE A 101 -22.09 13.32 10.88
C ILE A 101 -21.19 12.21 10.34
N THR A 102 -19.98 12.12 10.88
CA THR A 102 -19.02 11.04 10.63
C THR A 102 -18.87 10.20 11.89
N LYS A 103 -19.17 8.91 11.80
CA LYS A 103 -19.11 8.00 12.96
C LYS A 103 -17.66 7.58 13.24
N PRO A 104 -17.30 7.29 14.50
CA PRO A 104 -16.02 6.67 14.81
C PRO A 104 -15.85 5.35 14.07
N LYS A 105 -14.69 5.15 13.45
CA LYS A 105 -14.34 3.98 12.62
C LYS A 105 -15.23 3.80 11.38
N GLU A 106 -15.96 4.83 10.98
CA GLU A 106 -16.65 4.84 9.69
C GLU A 106 -15.63 4.71 8.57
N VAL A 107 -15.93 3.85 7.60
CA VAL A 107 -15.10 3.67 6.41
C VAL A 107 -15.82 4.27 5.23
N ARG A 108 -15.14 5.16 4.49
CA ARG A 108 -15.63 5.69 3.21
C ARG A 108 -14.75 5.25 2.07
N LYS A 109 -15.39 4.96 0.94
CA LYS A 109 -14.77 4.57 -0.31
C LYS A 109 -14.63 5.80 -1.22
N PHE A 110 -13.43 5.98 -1.74
CA PHE A 110 -13.09 6.96 -2.78
C PHE A 110 -12.70 6.18 -4.03
N GLY A 111 -13.58 6.26 -5.03
CA GLY A 111 -13.50 5.43 -6.23
C GLY A 111 -12.34 5.84 -7.14
N GLY A 112 -11.58 4.88 -7.64
CA GLY A 112 -10.46 5.15 -8.56
C GLY A 112 -9.18 5.66 -7.90
N GLU A 113 -9.16 5.78 -6.58
CA GLU A 113 -8.02 6.23 -5.78
C GLU A 113 -7.17 5.08 -5.22
N GLY A 114 -7.31 3.86 -5.73
CA GLY A 114 -6.47 2.73 -5.36
C GLY A 114 -5.19 2.60 -6.17
N MET A 115 -4.56 1.43 -6.07
CA MET A 115 -3.42 1.05 -6.91
C MET A 115 -3.87 0.77 -8.35
N PRO A 116 -3.01 1.03 -9.36
CA PRO A 116 -3.27 0.63 -10.73
C PRO A 116 -3.44 -0.89 -10.83
N LEU A 117 -4.35 -1.33 -11.69
CA LEU A 117 -4.48 -2.73 -12.05
C LEU A 117 -3.40 -3.06 -13.09
N HIS A 118 -2.68 -4.16 -12.87
CA HIS A 118 -1.68 -4.64 -13.81
C HIS A 118 -2.30 -4.88 -15.20
N PHE A 119 -1.62 -4.43 -16.26
CA PHE A 119 -2.10 -4.47 -17.65
C PHE A 119 -3.45 -3.78 -17.92
N SER A 120 -3.82 -2.78 -17.12
CA SER A 120 -5.07 -2.04 -17.27
C SER A 120 -4.88 -0.56 -16.97
N ASN A 121 -5.73 0.27 -17.58
CA ASN A 121 -5.81 1.71 -17.26
C ASN A 121 -6.72 2.01 -16.07
N LYS A 122 -7.28 0.98 -15.42
CA LYS A 122 -8.13 1.11 -14.24
C LYS A 122 -7.30 1.12 -12.97
N LYS A 123 -7.82 1.79 -11.94
CA LYS A 123 -7.31 1.76 -10.57
C LYS A 123 -8.33 1.05 -9.67
N GLY A 124 -7.87 0.52 -8.55
CA GLY A 124 -8.74 0.11 -7.45
C GLY A 124 -9.29 1.34 -6.71
N ASP A 125 -9.68 1.14 -5.47
CA ASP A 125 -10.32 2.17 -4.65
C ASP A 125 -9.50 2.48 -3.39
N LEU A 126 -9.69 3.68 -2.84
CA LEU A 126 -9.15 4.09 -1.54
C LEU A 126 -10.24 3.98 -0.47
N TYR A 127 -9.91 3.34 0.64
CA TYR A 127 -10.76 3.20 1.81
C TYR A 127 -10.17 4.01 2.97
N ILE A 128 -10.90 5.04 3.39
CA ILE A 128 -10.49 5.90 4.49
C ILE A 128 -11.29 5.53 5.73
N THR A 129 -10.60 5.14 6.78
CA THR A 129 -11.19 4.93 8.11
C THR A 129 -11.07 6.20 8.92
N PHE A 130 -12.18 6.71 9.46
CA PHE A 130 -12.18 7.93 10.27
C PHE A 130 -12.01 7.61 11.75
N GLU A 131 -10.96 8.15 12.35
CA GLU A 131 -10.76 8.12 13.79
C GLU A 131 -11.20 9.46 14.40
N VAL A 132 -12.08 9.41 15.40
CA VAL A 132 -12.61 10.61 16.04
C VAL A 132 -11.83 10.91 17.30
N LEU A 133 -11.11 12.02 17.29
CA LEU A 133 -10.37 12.52 18.45
C LEU A 133 -11.32 13.29 19.38
N PHE A 134 -11.56 12.72 20.56
CA PHE A 134 -12.31 13.38 21.63
C PHE A 134 -11.43 14.38 22.39
N PRO A 135 -12.00 15.49 22.89
CA PRO A 135 -11.29 16.36 23.82
C PRO A 135 -10.99 15.60 25.12
N THR A 136 -9.84 15.87 25.72
CA THR A 136 -9.42 15.21 26.96
C THR A 136 -10.20 15.69 28.18
N THR A 137 -10.63 16.96 28.18
CA THR A 137 -11.42 17.58 29.24
C THR A 137 -12.41 18.58 28.67
N LEU A 138 -13.45 18.89 29.45
CA LEU A 138 -14.45 19.93 29.15
C LEU A 138 -14.74 20.70 30.43
N THR A 139 -14.95 22.01 30.32
CA THR A 139 -15.41 22.85 31.43
C THR A 139 -16.88 22.58 31.75
N GLU A 140 -17.34 22.93 32.95
CA GLU A 140 -18.76 22.76 33.32
C GLU A 140 -19.71 23.55 32.41
N ASP A 141 -19.31 24.76 31.97
CA ASP A 141 -20.07 25.54 30.98
C ASP A 141 -20.17 24.79 29.63
N GLN A 142 -19.05 24.25 29.12
CA GLN A 142 -19.06 23.46 27.89
C GLN A 142 -19.96 22.22 28.01
N LYS A 143 -19.86 21.49 29.13
CA LYS A 143 -20.73 20.31 29.37
C LYS A 143 -22.20 20.69 29.41
N THR A 144 -22.54 21.82 30.04
CA THR A 144 -23.93 22.31 30.12
C THR A 144 -24.47 22.62 28.74
N ARG A 145 -23.73 23.40 27.93
CA ARG A 145 -24.13 23.73 26.55
C ARG A 145 -24.26 22.50 25.65
N ILE A 146 -23.36 21.51 25.80
CA ILE A 146 -23.43 20.28 25.01
C ILE A 146 -24.69 19.48 25.36
N LYS A 147 -25.07 19.38 26.65
CA LYS A 147 -26.33 18.74 27.07
C LYS A 147 -27.55 19.48 26.51
N GLU A 148 -27.57 20.80 26.53
CA GLU A 148 -28.68 21.57 25.96
C GLU A 148 -28.89 21.29 24.46
N VAL A 149 -27.81 21.07 23.71
CA VAL A 149 -27.87 20.82 22.26
C VAL A 149 -28.13 19.35 21.91
N LEU A 150 -27.55 18.40 22.66
CA LEU A 150 -27.54 16.97 22.33
C LEU A 150 -28.48 16.10 23.18
N GLY A 151 -29.05 16.64 24.27
CA GLY A 151 -29.96 15.95 25.21
C GLY A 151 -29.35 15.66 26.59
#